data_AF-A0A483AM53-F1
#
_entry.id   AF-A0A483AM53-F1
#
_cell.length_a   1.000
_cell.length_b   1.000
_cell.length_c   1.000
_cell.angle_alpha   90.00
_cell.angle_beta   90.00
_cell.angle_gamma   90.00
#
_symmetry.space_group_name_H-M   'P 1'
#
loop_
_entity.id
_entity.type
_entity.pdbx_description
1 polymer ?
#
loop_
_entity_poly.entity_id
_entity_poly.type
_entity_poly.pdbx_seq_one_letter_code
_entity_poly.pdbx_strand_id
1 'polypeptide(L)'
;MLGLLKRGDKVYAEIVSDCSAARLQSIIRGNAHINDIESFWGYAKIRLVKFKGMNKKMFNLHLKECEFRFNNRKQNLYKVLLGMFRKEPLKLS
;
A
#
# COMPACT_ATOMS: atom_id res chain seq x y z
N MET A 1 -13.64 -3.46 -5.50
CA MET A 1 -12.53 -4.43 -5.51
C MET A 1 -11.26 -3.74 -5.00
N LEU A 2 -10.33 -4.43 -4.37
CA LEU A 2 -9.03 -3.84 -4.00
C LEU A 2 -8.11 -3.87 -5.23
N GLY A 3 -7.65 -2.72 -5.70
CA GLY A 3 -6.72 -2.60 -6.83
C GLY A 3 -5.34 -2.17 -6.38
N LEU A 4 -4.31 -2.71 -7.03
CA LEU A 4 -2.93 -2.25 -6.86
C LEU A 4 -2.47 -1.48 -8.09
N LEU A 5 -1.88 -0.32 -7.88
CA LEU A 5 -1.36 0.54 -8.94
C LEU A 5 0.12 0.81 -8.67
N LYS A 6 0.98 0.69 -9.68
CA LYS A 6 2.36 1.17 -9.59
C LYS A 6 2.48 2.52 -10.28
N ARG A 7 3.16 3.48 -9.66
CA ARG A 7 3.54 4.76 -10.27
C ARG A 7 5.00 5.04 -9.93
N GLY A 8 5.87 5.04 -10.95
CA GLY A 8 7.32 5.08 -10.74
C GLY A 8 7.77 3.89 -9.89
N ASP A 9 8.58 4.14 -8.85
CA ASP A 9 9.09 3.10 -7.93
C ASP A 9 8.16 2.78 -6.74
N LYS A 10 6.93 3.29 -6.76
CA LYS A 10 5.97 3.14 -5.65
C LYS A 10 4.76 2.32 -6.05
N VAL A 11 4.30 1.46 -5.14
CA VAL A 11 3.08 0.64 -5.24
C VAL A 11 2.01 1.25 -4.35
N TYR A 12 0.78 1.34 -4.84
CA TYR A 12 -0.37 1.91 -4.14
C TYR A 12 -1.50 0.89 -4.10
N ALA A 13 -2.09 0.70 -2.93
CA ALA A 13 -3.26 -0.13 -2.71
C ALA A 13 -4.51 0.75 -2.55
N GLU A 14 -5.38 0.75 -3.55
CA GLU A 14 -6.58 1.57 -3.57
C GLU A 14 -7.83 0.70 -3.60
N ILE A 15 -8.89 1.14 -2.90
CA ILE A 15 -10.21 0.54 -3.09
C ILE A 15 -10.74 1.07 -4.41
N VAL A 16 -10.79 0.20 -5.40
CA VAL A 16 -11.35 0.48 -6.71
C VAL A 16 -12.85 0.26 -6.64
N SER A 17 -13.61 1.36 -6.64
CA SER A 17 -15.07 1.34 -6.65
C SER A 17 -15.64 0.92 -8.00
N ASP A 18 -14.99 1.31 -9.11
CA ASP A 18 -15.34 0.90 -10.47
C ASP A 18 -14.39 -0.18 -11.02
N CYS A 19 -14.91 -1.40 -11.14
CA CYS A 19 -14.16 -2.56 -11.64
C CYS A 19 -14.32 -2.75 -13.16
N SER A 20 -14.70 -1.71 -13.90
CA SER A 20 -14.82 -1.77 -15.36
C SER A 20 -13.55 -2.30 -16.02
N ALA A 21 -13.72 -3.06 -17.11
CA ALA A 21 -12.59 -3.60 -17.87
C ALA A 21 -11.62 -2.49 -18.31
N ALA A 22 -12.13 -1.30 -18.64
CA ALA A 22 -11.33 -0.13 -18.97
C ALA A 22 -10.50 0.37 -17.76
N ARG A 23 -11.10 0.46 -16.56
CA ARG A 23 -10.38 0.86 -15.36
C ARG A 23 -9.32 -0.16 -14.95
N LEU A 24 -9.66 -1.45 -14.99
CA LEU A 24 -8.72 -2.54 -14.73
C LEU A 24 -7.58 -2.55 -15.76
N GLN A 25 -7.88 -2.38 -17.05
CA GLN A 25 -6.85 -2.27 -18.08
C GLN A 25 -5.96 -1.04 -17.89
N SER A 26 -6.49 0.10 -17.45
CA SER A 26 -5.66 1.29 -17.14
C SER A 26 -4.69 1.04 -15.98
N ILE A 27 -5.10 0.25 -14.98
CA ILE A 27 -4.28 -0.13 -13.83
C ILE A 27 -3.17 -1.11 -14.25
N ILE A 28 -3.53 -2.10 -15.08
CA ILE A 28 -2.61 -3.13 -15.59
C ILE A 28 -1.63 -2.54 -16.62
N ARG A 29 -2.10 -1.69 -17.54
CA ARG A 29 -1.29 -1.03 -18.58
C ARG A 29 -0.45 0.13 -18.03
N GLY A 30 -0.75 0.61 -16.82
CA GLY A 30 -0.08 1.73 -16.15
C GLY A 30 1.25 1.41 -15.45
N ASN A 31 2.04 0.44 -15.94
CA ASN A 31 3.39 0.11 -15.43
C ASN A 31 3.49 -0.49 -14.03
N ALA A 32 2.54 -1.33 -13.62
CA ALA A 32 2.84 -2.30 -12.58
C ALA A 32 3.69 -3.44 -13.16
N HIS A 33 5.02 -3.28 -13.12
CA HIS A 33 5.94 -4.38 -13.36
C HIS A 33 5.51 -5.53 -12.44
N ILE A 34 5.03 -6.63 -13.03
CA ILE A 34 4.34 -7.74 -12.34
C ILE A 34 5.12 -8.19 -11.09
N ASN A 35 6.45 -8.21 -11.19
CA ASN A 35 7.35 -8.59 -10.11
C ASN A 35 7.24 -7.70 -8.86
N ASP A 36 6.95 -6.40 -9.00
CA ASP A 36 6.80 -5.50 -7.84
C ASP A 36 5.45 -5.68 -7.14
N ILE A 37 4.40 -5.98 -7.90
CA ILE A 37 3.08 -6.32 -7.33
C ILE A 37 3.17 -7.65 -6.58
N GLU A 38 3.79 -8.67 -7.18
CA GLU A 38 4.00 -9.96 -6.52
C GLU A 38 4.87 -9.82 -5.28
N SER A 39 5.97 -9.06 -5.38
CA SER A 39 6.83 -8.76 -4.23
C SER A 39 6.08 -8.05 -3.11
N PHE A 40 5.20 -7.10 -3.45
CA PHE A 40 4.36 -6.41 -2.48
C PHE A 40 3.40 -7.39 -1.77
N TRP A 41 2.73 -8.27 -2.51
CA TRP A 41 1.82 -9.26 -1.92
C TRP A 41 2.55 -10.28 -1.04
N GLY A 42 3.72 -10.75 -1.46
CA GLY A 42 4.58 -11.60 -0.63
C GLY A 42 4.95 -10.92 0.69
N TYR A 43 5.38 -9.67 0.62
CA TYR A 43 5.69 -8.85 1.80
C TYR A 43 4.46 -8.63 2.71
N ALA A 44 3.32 -8.24 2.14
CA ALA A 44 2.09 -7.98 2.87
C ALA A 44 1.59 -9.26 3.56
N LYS A 45 1.59 -10.41 2.86
CA LYS A 45 1.16 -11.71 3.43
C LYS A 45 1.97 -12.07 4.67
N ILE A 46 3.31 -11.97 4.61
CA ILE A 46 4.20 -12.27 5.75
C ILE A 46 3.88 -11.39 6.96
N ARG A 47 3.57 -10.10 6.75
CA ARG A 47 3.20 -9.19 7.84
C ARG A 47 1.80 -9.48 8.38
N LEU A 48 0.83 -9.67 7.50
CA LEU A 48 -0.57 -9.86 7.88
C LEU A 48 -0.80 -11.16 8.65
N VAL A 49 -0.06 -12.23 8.36
CA VAL A 49 -0.12 -13.51 9.09
C VAL A 49 0.22 -13.36 10.58
N LYS A 50 1.06 -12.39 10.96
CA LYS A 50 1.46 -12.18 12.36
C LYS A 50 0.32 -11.76 13.28
N PHE A 51 -0.77 -11.22 12.73
CA PHE A 51 -1.93 -10.79 13.51
C PHE A 51 -2.82 -11.96 13.96
N LYS A 52 -2.60 -13.20 13.48
CA LYS A 52 -3.34 -14.43 13.88
C LYS A 52 -4.87 -14.28 13.79
N GLY A 53 -5.34 -13.52 12.81
CA GLY A 53 -6.73 -13.11 12.66
C GLY A 53 -6.85 -11.59 12.67
N MET A 54 -7.63 -11.03 11.75
CA MET A 54 -7.73 -9.58 11.59
C MET A 54 -9.18 -9.16 11.48
N ASN A 55 -9.56 -8.15 12.26
CA ASN A 55 -10.86 -7.53 12.10
C ASN A 55 -10.96 -6.92 10.70
N LYS A 56 -12.02 -7.26 9.96
CA LYS A 56 -12.26 -6.79 8.58
C LYS A 56 -12.21 -5.26 8.46
N LYS A 57 -12.62 -4.53 9.52
CA LYS A 57 -12.56 -3.07 9.56
C LYS A 57 -11.12 -2.53 9.57
N MET A 58 -10.18 -3.27 10.16
CA MET A 58 -8.77 -2.87 10.30
C MET A 58 -7.92 -3.29 9.10
N PHE A 59 -8.42 -4.19 8.25
CA PHE A 59 -7.68 -4.71 7.09
C PHE A 59 -7.14 -3.61 6.19
N ASN A 60 -7.96 -2.60 5.88
CA ASN A 60 -7.54 -1.49 5.03
C ASN A 60 -6.41 -0.68 5.65
N LEU A 61 -6.44 -0.46 6.97
CA LEU A 61 -5.38 0.25 7.69
C LEU A 61 -4.06 -0.53 7.65
N HIS A 62 -4.10 -1.84 7.91
CA HIS A 62 -2.90 -2.68 7.85
C HIS A 62 -2.33 -2.80 6.44
N LEU A 63 -3.19 -2.84 5.43
CA LEU A 63 -2.74 -2.86 4.04
C LEU A 63 -2.07 -1.54 3.65
N LYS A 64 -2.63 -0.40 4.09
CA LYS A 64 -2.01 0.93 3.89
C LYS A 64 -0.70 1.08 4.65
N GLU A 65 -0.59 0.51 5.83
CA GLU A 65 0.69 0.42 6.55
C GLU A 65 1.72 -0.40 5.75
N CYS A 66 1.30 -1.54 5.17
CA CYS A 66 2.17 -2.36 4.34
C CYS A 66 2.63 -1.62 3.08
N GLU A 67 1.72 -0.92 2.39
CA GLU A 67 2.01 -0.04 1.25
C GLU A 67 3.09 0.99 1.62
N PHE A 68 2.87 1.73 2.71
CA PHE A 68 3.79 2.75 3.18
C PHE A 68 5.18 2.19 3.46
N ARG A 69 5.26 1.06 4.18
CA ARG A 69 6.56 0.43 4.50
C ARG A 69 7.25 -0.14 3.28
N PHE A 70 6.51 -0.77 2.35
CA PHE A 70 7.08 -1.32 1.14
C PHE A 70 7.69 -0.21 0.28
N ASN A 71 6.99 0.91 0.11
CA ASN A 71 7.48 2.06 -0.66
C ASN A 71 8.69 2.76 -0.02
N ASN A 72 8.82 2.70 1.31
CA ASN A 72 9.93 3.29 2.06
C ASN A 72 10.95 2.26 2.53
N ARG A 73 10.94 1.03 1.97
CA ARG A 73 11.76 -0.10 2.43
C ARG A 73 13.28 0.13 2.38
N LYS A 74 13.72 1.04 1.50
CA LYS A 74 15.13 1.44 1.34
C LYS A 74 15.52 2.68 2.17
N GLN A 75 14.57 3.23 2.94
CA GLN A 75 14.75 4.47 3.70
C GLN A 75 14.67 4.21 5.20
N ASN A 76 15.24 5.12 5.99
CA ASN A 76 15.07 5.11 7.43
C ASN A 76 13.66 5.61 7.78
N LEU A 77 12.79 4.70 8.22
CA LEU A 77 11.38 4.98 8.47
C LEU A 77 11.17 6.08 9.53
N TYR A 78 12.01 6.12 10.57
CA TYR A 78 11.94 7.14 11.60
C TYR A 78 12.16 8.53 11.01
N LYS A 79 13.18 8.72 10.17
CA LYS A 79 13.44 10.00 9.50
C LYS A 79 12.29 10.41 8.58
N VAL A 80 11.72 9.45 7.84
CA VAL A 80 10.57 9.70 6.96
C VAL A 80 9.37 10.18 7.77
N LEU A 81 8.99 9.44 8.81
CA LEU A 81 7.84 9.79 9.68
C LEU A 81 8.05 11.13 10.39
N LEU A 82 9.24 11.37 10.93
CA LEU A 82 9.58 12.63 11.57
C LEU A 82 9.45 13.81 10.59
N GLY A 83 9.88 13.63 9.33
CA GLY A 83 9.68 14.62 8.28
C GLY A 83 8.21 14.86 7.94
N MET A 84 7.38 13.81 7.93
CA MET A 84 5.93 13.91 7.70
C MET A 84 5.24 14.65 8.84
N PHE A 85 5.47 14.25 10.09
CA PHE A 85 4.82 14.86 11.25
C PHE A 85 5.24 16.31 11.50
N ARG A 86 6.43 16.72 11.04
CA ARG A 86 6.84 18.14 11.06
C ARG A 86 6.07 18.98 10.04
N LYS A 87 5.69 18.40 8.90
CA LYS A 87 4.93 19.09 7.84
C LYS A 87 3.44 19.10 8.12
N GLU A 88 2.93 17.98 8.59
CA GLU A 88 1.51 17.78 8.91
C GLU A 88 1.43 17.13 10.30
N PRO A 89 1.38 17.93 11.37
CA PRO A 89 1.28 17.41 12.72
C PRO A 89 -0.02 16.66 12.91
N LEU A 90 0.02 15.60 13.72
CA LEU A 90 -1.15 14.80 14.03
C LEU A 90 -2.20 15.67 14.73
N LYS A 91 -3.40 15.73 14.15
CA LYS A 91 -4.55 16.29 14.82
C LYS A 91 -4.98 15.29 15.89
N LEU A 92 -4.71 15.62 17.15
CA LEU A 92 -5.27 14.89 18.28
C LEU A 92 -6.77 15.18 18.31
N SER A 93 -7.57 14.14 18.14
CA SER A 93 -9.03 14.16 18.28
C SER A 93 -9.45 14.24 19.74
#